data_AF-A0A5C7N5E3-F1
#
_entry.id   AF-A0A5C7N5E3-F1
#
_cell.length_a   1.000
_cell.length_b   1.000
_cell.length_c   1.000
_cell.angle_alpha   90.00
_cell.angle_beta   90.00
_cell.angle_gamma   90.00
#
_symmetry.space_group_name_H-M   'P 1'
#
loop_
_entity.id
_entity.type
_entity.pdbx_description
1 polymer ?
#
loop_
_entity_poly.entity_id
_entity_poly.type
_entity_poly.pdbx_seq_one_letter_code
_entity_poly.pdbx_strand_id
1 'polypeptide(L)'
;MNKAERLWRLRDGALAWLYELRVDGRKIVSAEPADFMDATSWSDTEVTEDELNDAVVWLRDEGHVEGISASGMVVRPRLTPHGEKYAASGKSVRDLPGVVEVNSPYLHIEGNSGVAVAFGSNNVTQTVNVQQKVEQAQALAEAIERAIPGVTDEHTRTAAEELAMEIRAESKSEQPKPGRIKELAMKAMTAIATAAGTEAGKAIIDTALPLVS
;
A
#
# COMPACT_ATOMS: atom_id res chain seq x y z
N MET A 1 9.00 12.83 27.35
CA MET A 1 8.67 11.72 26.42
C MET A 1 7.48 10.96 26.99
N ASN A 2 6.47 10.62 26.18
CA ASN A 2 5.36 9.78 26.65
C ASN A 2 5.76 8.29 26.64
N LYS A 3 5.05 7.42 27.39
CA LYS A 3 5.42 6.01 27.54
C LYS A 3 5.42 5.24 26.21
N ALA A 4 4.50 5.57 25.30
CA ALA A 4 4.40 4.91 24.01
C ALA A 4 5.60 5.26 23.09
N GLU A 5 5.98 6.53 23.05
CA GLU A 5 7.12 7.03 22.30
C GLU A 5 8.44 6.43 22.80
N ARG A 6 8.57 6.26 24.12
CA ARG A 6 9.72 5.56 24.73
C ARG A 6 9.84 4.12 24.22
N LEU A 7 8.74 3.36 24.23
CA LEU A 7 8.74 1.96 23.79
C LEU A 7 9.08 1.83 22.30
N TRP A 8 8.60 2.74 21.45
CA TRP A 8 8.95 2.72 20.03
C TRP A 8 10.44 3.03 19.79
N ARG A 9 10.99 4.03 20.48
CA ARG A 9 12.43 4.31 20.40
C ARG A 9 13.30 3.16 20.89
N LEU A 10 12.84 2.43 21.92
CA LEU A 10 13.53 1.24 22.40
C LEU A 10 13.56 0.13 21.35
N ARG A 11 12.47 -0.07 20.61
CA ARG A 11 12.42 -1.06 19.51
C ARG A 11 13.36 -0.68 18.37
N ASP A 12 13.36 0.60 17.98
CA ASP A 12 14.25 1.12 16.94
C ASP A 12 15.72 0.99 17.35
N GLY A 13 16.04 1.40 18.57
CA GLY A 13 17.38 1.28 19.13
C GLY A 13 17.83 -0.17 19.20
N ALA A 14 16.98 -1.08 19.72
CA ALA A 14 17.33 -2.48 19.85
C ALA A 14 17.58 -3.14 18.49
N LEU A 15 16.81 -2.78 17.46
CA LEU A 15 17.02 -3.25 16.10
C LEU A 15 18.35 -2.75 15.52
N ALA A 16 18.64 -1.45 15.66
CA ALA A 16 19.88 -0.84 15.19
C ALA A 16 21.11 -1.45 15.89
N TRP A 17 21.03 -1.62 17.21
CA TRP A 17 22.08 -2.24 18.00
C TRP A 17 22.37 -3.69 17.57
N LEU A 18 21.33 -4.50 17.35
CA LEU A 18 21.50 -5.87 16.85
C LEU A 18 22.11 -5.91 15.44
N TYR A 19 21.87 -4.88 14.63
CA TYR A 19 22.47 -4.73 13.32
C TYR A 19 23.97 -4.41 13.41
N GLU A 20 24.37 -3.50 14.29
CA GLU A 20 25.79 -3.21 14.54
C GLU A 20 26.54 -4.44 15.04
N LEU A 21 25.97 -5.17 16.00
CA LEU A 21 26.53 -6.44 16.48
C LEU A 21 26.73 -7.42 15.33
N ARG A 22 25.77 -7.50 14.39
CA ARG A 22 25.86 -8.35 13.21
C ARG A 22 26.98 -7.92 12.26
N VAL A 23 27.12 -6.62 11.99
CA VAL A 23 28.17 -6.03 11.15
C VAL A 23 29.55 -6.31 11.75
N ASP A 24 29.69 -6.18 13.07
CA ASP A 24 30.91 -6.47 13.81
C ASP A 24 31.19 -7.97 13.98
N GLY A 25 30.25 -8.84 13.55
CA GLY A 25 30.33 -10.28 13.76
C GLY A 25 30.20 -10.74 15.22
N ARG A 26 29.79 -9.83 16.12
CA ARG A 26 29.55 -10.09 17.54
C ARG A 26 28.23 -10.83 17.74
N LYS A 27 28.19 -11.70 18.76
CA LYS A 27 27.00 -12.48 19.12
C LYS A 27 26.77 -12.35 20.62
N ILE A 28 25.54 -12.06 21.00
CA ILE A 28 25.13 -11.93 22.40
C ILE A 28 24.30 -13.15 22.84
N VAL A 29 24.30 -13.42 24.14
CA VAL A 29 23.50 -14.49 24.76
C VAL A 29 22.12 -13.95 25.18
N SER A 30 22.07 -12.72 25.67
CA SER A 30 20.88 -11.97 26.09
C SER A 30 21.06 -10.50 25.70
N ALA A 31 19.95 -9.78 25.59
CA ALA A 31 19.96 -8.34 25.39
C ALA A 31 20.06 -7.64 26.75
N GLU A 32 21.28 -7.27 27.15
CA GLU A 32 21.54 -6.61 28.43
C GLU A 32 21.39 -5.08 28.31
N PRO A 33 20.66 -4.40 29.22
CA PRO A 33 20.48 -2.95 29.15
C PRO A 33 21.77 -2.14 29.19
N ALA A 34 22.76 -2.57 29.96
CA ALA A 34 24.05 -1.89 30.05
C ALA A 34 24.79 -1.89 28.70
N ASP A 35 24.86 -3.05 28.04
CA ASP A 35 25.50 -3.21 26.73
C ASP A 35 24.76 -2.41 25.66
N PHE A 36 23.42 -2.40 25.73
CA PHE A 36 22.57 -1.61 24.84
C PHE A 36 22.81 -0.10 25.01
N MET A 37 22.79 0.41 26.25
CA MET A 37 22.95 1.84 26.52
C MET A 37 24.35 2.34 26.15
N ASP A 38 25.40 1.54 26.41
CA ASP A 38 26.77 1.85 26.02
C ASP A 38 26.92 1.92 24.50
N ALA A 39 26.42 0.91 23.78
CA ALA A 39 26.52 0.86 22.32
C ALA A 39 25.71 1.95 21.62
N THR A 40 24.51 2.28 22.11
CA THR A 40 23.60 3.23 21.45
C THR A 40 23.76 4.68 21.91
N SER A 41 24.65 4.94 22.90
CA SER A 41 24.78 6.26 23.53
C SER A 41 23.43 6.83 23.99
N TRP A 42 22.60 5.97 24.59
CA TRP A 42 21.22 6.29 24.95
C TRP A 42 21.16 7.48 25.92
N SER A 43 20.50 8.57 25.48
CA SER A 43 20.53 9.87 26.18
C SER A 43 19.39 10.09 27.18
N ASP A 44 18.46 9.15 27.30
CA ASP A 44 17.26 9.25 28.17
C ASP A 44 17.47 8.50 29.51
N THR A 45 16.43 8.45 30.35
CA THR A 45 16.39 7.67 31.59
C THR A 45 16.79 6.20 31.36
N GLU A 46 17.52 5.63 32.33
CA GLU A 46 17.99 4.24 32.40
C GLU A 46 16.95 3.26 31.83
N VAL A 47 17.40 2.36 30.96
CA VAL A 47 16.57 1.33 30.33
C VAL A 47 16.50 0.13 31.28
N THR A 48 15.30 -0.32 31.60
CA THR A 48 15.14 -1.52 32.44
C THR A 48 15.26 -2.80 31.63
N GLU A 49 15.56 -3.91 32.30
CA GLU A 49 15.61 -5.24 31.69
C GLU A 49 14.26 -5.61 31.05
N ASP A 50 13.15 -5.34 31.74
CA ASP A 50 11.80 -5.56 31.22
C ASP A 50 11.51 -4.75 29.95
N GLU A 51 11.89 -3.47 29.92
CA GLU A 51 11.66 -2.59 28.78
C GLU A 51 12.42 -3.06 27.52
N LEU A 52 13.69 -3.44 27.69
CA LEU A 52 14.50 -3.95 26.60
C LEU A 52 14.03 -5.34 26.15
N ASN A 53 13.68 -6.21 27.10
CA ASN A 53 13.18 -7.53 26.79
C ASN A 53 11.84 -7.46 26.03
N ASP A 54 10.91 -6.62 26.47
CA ASP A 54 9.63 -6.38 25.77
C ASP A 54 9.85 -5.88 24.33
N ALA A 55 10.86 -5.02 24.12
CA ALA A 55 11.21 -4.54 22.78
C ALA A 55 11.75 -5.68 21.89
N VAL A 56 12.65 -6.52 22.41
CA VAL A 56 13.23 -7.64 21.65
C VAL A 56 12.21 -8.74 21.40
N VAL A 57 11.33 -9.04 22.36
CA VAL A 57 10.20 -9.95 22.21
C VAL A 57 9.27 -9.46 21.10
N TRP A 58 8.94 -8.18 21.09
CA TRP A 58 8.12 -7.60 20.03
C TRP A 58 8.80 -7.71 18.65
N LEU A 59 10.10 -7.40 18.56
CA LEU A 59 10.86 -7.55 17.30
C LEU A 59 10.91 -9.00 16.80
N ARG A 60 10.91 -9.97 17.72
CA ARG A 60 10.80 -11.39 17.37
C ARG A 60 9.41 -11.73 16.82
N ASP A 61 8.37 -11.27 17.49
CA ASP A 61 6.99 -11.57 17.11
C ASP A 61 6.62 -10.96 15.75
N GLU A 62 7.21 -9.82 15.40
CA GLU A 62 7.11 -9.19 14.07
C GLU A 62 8.08 -9.78 13.02
N GLY A 63 8.91 -10.76 13.40
CA GLY A 63 9.81 -11.47 12.50
C GLY A 63 11.09 -10.72 12.10
N HIS A 64 11.43 -9.62 12.78
CA HIS A 64 12.71 -8.94 12.60
C HIS A 64 13.87 -9.66 13.30
N VAL A 65 13.58 -10.30 14.43
CA VAL A 65 14.57 -11.01 15.26
C VAL A 65 14.19 -12.48 15.38
N GLU A 66 15.19 -13.35 15.40
CA GLU A 66 15.08 -14.76 15.77
C GLU A 66 15.88 -15.05 17.03
N GLY A 67 15.47 -16.07 17.78
CA GLY A 67 16.10 -16.48 19.02
C GLY A 67 15.27 -17.52 19.73
N ILE A 68 15.83 -18.14 20.77
CA ILE A 68 15.12 -19.14 21.56
C ILE A 68 14.33 -18.43 22.65
N SER A 69 13.01 -18.60 22.68
CA SER A 69 12.18 -18.09 23.75
C SER A 69 12.36 -18.95 25.00
N ALA A 70 12.93 -18.39 26.07
CA ALA A 70 13.08 -19.06 27.36
C ALA A 70 12.67 -18.10 28.48
N SER A 71 11.74 -18.52 29.34
CA SER A 71 11.27 -17.75 30.50
C SER A 71 10.82 -16.32 30.17
N GLY A 72 10.17 -16.12 29.02
CA GLY A 72 9.70 -14.79 28.58
C GLY A 72 10.78 -13.91 27.94
N MET A 73 12.02 -14.39 27.82
CA MET A 73 13.13 -13.69 27.18
C MET A 73 13.53 -14.30 25.84
N VAL A 74 14.09 -13.49 24.95
CA VAL A 74 14.70 -13.95 23.70
C VAL A 74 16.18 -14.23 23.92
N VAL A 75 16.55 -15.51 23.96
CA VAL A 75 17.92 -15.97 24.11
C VAL A 75 18.60 -16.05 22.76
N ARG A 76 19.84 -15.55 22.69
CA ARG A 76 20.68 -15.44 21.50
C ARG A 76 19.96 -14.71 20.36
N PRO A 77 19.46 -13.48 20.60
CA PRO A 77 18.76 -12.72 19.57
C PRO A 77 19.70 -12.48 18.38
N ARG A 78 19.16 -12.70 17.17
CA ARG A 78 19.82 -12.41 15.90
C ARG A 78 18.83 -11.82 14.94
N LEU A 79 19.29 -10.96 14.04
CA LEU A 79 18.45 -10.46 12.96
C LEU A 79 18.10 -11.58 11.98
N THR A 80 16.84 -11.65 11.59
CA THR A 80 16.43 -12.43 10.42
C THR A 80 16.90 -11.70 9.15
N PRO A 81 16.90 -12.35 7.98
CA PRO A 81 17.17 -11.65 6.71
C PRO A 81 16.21 -10.48 6.45
N HIS A 82 15.00 -10.52 7.03
CA HIS A 82 14.05 -9.42 6.96
C HIS A 82 14.45 -8.27 7.90
N GLY A 83 14.76 -8.56 9.16
CA GLY A 83 15.23 -7.56 10.13
C GLY A 83 16.52 -6.89 9.70
N GLU A 84 17.46 -7.62 9.08
CA GLU A 84 18.71 -7.06 8.57
C GLU A 84 18.48 -6.04 7.45
N LYS A 85 17.61 -6.36 6.48
CA LYS A 85 17.23 -5.42 5.41
C LYS A 85 16.52 -4.19 5.97
N TYR A 86 15.69 -4.38 6.98
CA TYR A 86 14.94 -3.29 7.61
C TYR A 86 15.87 -2.35 8.40
N ALA A 87 16.73 -2.91 9.25
CA ALA A 87 17.72 -2.15 10.02
C ALA A 87 18.68 -1.35 9.10
N ALA A 88 19.15 -1.99 8.01
CA ALA A 88 20.01 -1.33 7.03
C ALA A 88 19.32 -0.17 6.28
N SER A 89 17.98 -0.15 6.24
CA SER A 89 17.22 0.93 5.60
C SER A 89 17.12 2.20 6.44
N GLY A 90 17.48 2.13 7.73
CA GLY A 90 17.40 3.27 8.67
C GLY A 90 15.97 3.71 9.01
N LYS A 91 14.96 2.91 8.65
CA LYS A 91 13.54 3.18 8.93
C LYS A 91 13.18 2.78 10.35
N SER A 92 12.21 3.48 10.95
CA SER A 92 11.72 3.18 12.28
C SER A 92 10.75 2.00 12.21
N VAL A 93 10.84 1.02 13.11
CA VAL A 93 9.84 -0.06 13.23
C VAL A 93 8.46 0.43 13.64
N ARG A 94 8.35 1.70 14.08
CA ARG A 94 7.08 2.40 14.26
C ARG A 94 6.41 2.72 12.93
N ASP A 95 7.19 2.85 11.86
CA ASP A 95 6.68 2.97 10.50
C ASP A 95 5.94 1.66 10.22
N LEU A 96 4.62 1.69 10.46
CA LEU A 96 3.68 0.61 10.20
C LEU A 96 4.11 -0.06 8.89
N PRO A 97 4.21 -1.41 8.82
CA PRO A 97 4.46 -2.07 7.54
C PRO A 97 3.34 -1.65 6.59
N GLY A 98 3.64 -0.68 5.72
CA GLY A 98 2.62 0.12 5.07
C GLY A 98 3.08 1.43 4.46
N VAL A 99 4.19 2.02 4.90
CA VAL A 99 4.79 3.18 4.20
C VAL A 99 6.22 2.87 3.79
N VAL A 100 6.36 1.91 2.86
CA VAL A 100 7.48 2.01 1.93
C VAL A 100 7.08 3.11 0.97
N GLU A 101 7.76 4.25 1.04
CA GLU A 101 7.76 5.22 -0.06
C GLU A 101 8.38 4.48 -1.26
N VAL A 102 7.53 3.80 -2.04
CA VAL A 102 7.95 3.07 -3.23
C VAL A 102 8.18 4.11 -4.30
N ASN A 103 9.43 4.59 -4.41
CA ASN A 103 9.86 5.30 -5.61
C ASN A 103 10.06 4.26 -6.72
N SER A 104 8.94 3.75 -7.26
CA SER A 104 8.91 2.94 -8.47
C SER A 104 8.42 3.83 -9.59
N PRO A 105 9.10 3.86 -10.75
CA PRO A 105 8.64 4.61 -11.92
C PRO A 105 7.27 4.16 -12.46
N TYR A 106 6.66 3.13 -11.87
CA TYR A 106 5.35 2.59 -12.23
C TYR A 106 4.26 2.77 -11.16
N LEU A 107 4.57 3.40 -10.02
CA LEU A 107 3.63 3.59 -8.90
C LEU A 107 3.73 5.02 -8.39
N HIS A 108 2.73 5.83 -8.73
CA HIS A 108 2.57 7.19 -8.21
C HIS A 108 1.35 7.20 -7.29
N ILE A 109 1.56 7.46 -6.01
CA ILE A 109 0.49 7.57 -5.00
C ILE A 109 0.55 8.98 -4.43
N GLU A 110 -0.36 9.85 -4.84
CA GLU A 110 -0.59 11.15 -4.21
C GLU A 110 -1.95 11.12 -3.50
N GLY A 111 -1.95 11.51 -2.21
CA GLY A 111 -3.14 12.09 -1.58
C GLY A 111 -4.14 11.19 -0.87
N ASN A 112 -3.78 10.05 -0.23
CA ASN A 112 -4.70 9.50 0.78
C ASN A 112 -4.04 8.67 1.90
N SER A 113 -4.56 8.84 3.11
CA SER A 113 -4.15 8.14 4.34
C SER A 113 -4.97 6.85 4.49
N GLY A 114 -4.32 5.69 4.43
CA GLY A 114 -4.94 4.43 4.88
C GLY A 114 -5.25 3.37 3.82
N VAL A 115 -4.39 3.18 2.81
CA VAL A 115 -4.48 2.01 1.91
C VAL A 115 -3.45 0.97 2.33
N ALA A 116 -3.92 -0.16 2.89
CA ALA A 116 -3.08 -1.32 3.19
C ALA A 116 -2.90 -2.19 1.93
N VAL A 117 -1.66 -2.39 1.49
CA VAL A 117 -1.31 -3.26 0.35
C VAL A 117 -0.64 -4.53 0.89
N ALA A 118 -1.30 -5.67 0.77
CA ALA A 118 -0.75 -6.97 1.17
C ALA A 118 0.20 -7.52 0.09
N PHE A 119 1.46 -7.79 0.47
CA PHE A 119 2.45 -8.47 -0.37
C PHE A 119 2.36 -9.99 -0.16
N GLY A 120 2.21 -10.77 -1.25
CA GLY A 120 2.52 -12.21 -1.25
C GLY A 120 1.36 -13.22 -1.33
N SER A 121 0.12 -12.81 -1.59
CA SER A 121 -1.00 -13.76 -1.81
C SER A 121 -1.38 -13.86 -3.28
N ASN A 122 -1.20 -15.05 -3.87
CA ASN A 122 -1.53 -15.41 -5.27
C ASN A 122 -3.03 -15.36 -5.63
N ASN A 123 -3.86 -14.60 -4.90
CA ASN A 123 -5.29 -14.49 -5.20
C ASN A 123 -5.96 -13.21 -4.66
N VAL A 124 -5.19 -12.13 -4.46
CA VAL A 124 -5.75 -10.84 -4.02
C VAL A 124 -5.91 -9.92 -5.21
N THR A 125 -7.15 -9.82 -5.66
CA THR A 125 -7.62 -8.73 -6.52
C THR A 125 -7.47 -7.44 -5.73
N GLN A 126 -6.43 -6.68 -6.07
CA GLN A 126 -6.19 -5.33 -5.60
C GLN A 126 -7.51 -4.56 -5.50
N THR A 127 -7.93 -4.25 -4.27
CA THR A 127 -9.00 -3.29 -3.98
C THR A 127 -8.50 -1.87 -4.23
N VAL A 128 -7.80 -1.67 -5.35
CA VAL A 128 -7.42 -0.35 -5.82
C VAL A 128 -8.70 0.24 -6.40
N ASN A 129 -9.39 0.92 -5.50
CA ASN A 129 -10.27 2.03 -5.79
C ASN A 129 -11.52 1.69 -6.61
N VAL A 130 -12.29 0.67 -6.18
CA VAL A 130 -13.64 0.40 -6.71
C VAL A 130 -14.48 1.68 -6.72
N GLN A 131 -14.37 2.51 -5.67
CA GLN A 131 -15.05 3.80 -5.58
C GLN A 131 -14.59 4.79 -6.66
N GLN A 132 -13.28 4.98 -6.86
CA GLN A 132 -12.75 5.84 -7.93
C GLN A 132 -13.12 5.31 -9.32
N LYS A 133 -13.11 3.98 -9.53
CA LYS A 133 -13.56 3.37 -10.78
C LYS A 133 -15.05 3.55 -11.02
N VAL A 134 -15.87 3.57 -9.96
CA VAL A 134 -17.29 3.92 -10.04
C VAL A 134 -17.47 5.38 -10.45
N GLU A 135 -16.72 6.30 -9.84
CA GLU A 135 -16.75 7.73 -10.20
C GLU A 135 -16.31 7.97 -11.64
N GLN A 136 -15.24 7.31 -12.08
CA GLN A 136 -14.76 7.36 -13.46
C GLN A 136 -15.76 6.74 -14.44
N ALA A 137 -16.42 5.63 -14.08
CA ALA A 137 -17.49 5.03 -14.87
C ALA A 137 -18.69 5.99 -15.02
N GLN A 138 -19.05 6.70 -13.95
CA GLN A 138 -20.11 7.71 -14.01
C GLN A 138 -19.73 8.87 -14.95
N ALA A 139 -18.48 9.36 -14.87
CA ALA A 139 -17.98 10.39 -15.77
C ALA A 139 -17.98 9.94 -17.24
N LEU A 140 -17.64 8.68 -17.52
CA LEU A 140 -17.71 8.11 -18.86
C LEU A 140 -19.15 8.06 -19.38
N ALA A 141 -20.12 7.62 -18.56
CA ALA A 141 -21.53 7.59 -18.96
C ALA A 141 -22.05 9.01 -19.28
N GLU A 142 -21.67 10.02 -18.49
CA GLU A 142 -22.02 11.41 -18.78
C GLU A 142 -21.38 11.94 -20.06
N ALA A 143 -20.12 11.58 -20.33
CA ALA A 143 -19.44 12.00 -21.56
C ALA A 143 -20.13 11.40 -22.80
N ILE A 144 -20.54 10.14 -22.74
CA ILE A 144 -21.33 9.48 -23.78
C ILE A 144 -22.67 10.19 -23.95
N GLU A 145 -23.39 10.46 -22.86
CA GLU A 145 -24.69 11.14 -22.91
C GLU A 145 -24.63 12.55 -23.51
N ARG A 146 -23.57 13.31 -23.22
CA ARG A 146 -23.34 14.62 -23.83
C ARG A 146 -23.02 14.55 -25.32
N ALA A 147 -22.50 13.41 -25.80
CA ALA A 147 -22.19 13.21 -27.21
C ALA A 147 -23.40 12.80 -28.05
N ILE A 148 -24.39 12.11 -27.45
CA ILE A 148 -25.61 11.59 -28.11
C ILE A 148 -26.30 12.63 -29.02
N PRO A 149 -26.55 13.89 -28.61
CA PRO A 149 -27.21 14.88 -29.46
C PRO A 149 -26.44 15.21 -30.75
N GLY A 150 -25.13 15.00 -30.77
CA GLY A 150 -24.28 15.21 -31.95
C GLY A 150 -24.20 14.01 -32.89
N VAL A 151 -24.79 12.86 -32.53
CA VAL A 151 -24.78 11.65 -33.34
C VAL A 151 -25.95 11.66 -34.32
N THR A 152 -25.65 11.73 -35.61
CA THR A 152 -26.65 11.79 -36.68
C THR A 152 -27.21 10.42 -37.07
N ASP A 153 -26.42 9.36 -36.88
CA ASP A 153 -26.81 7.99 -37.19
C ASP A 153 -27.66 7.38 -36.07
N GLU A 154 -28.88 6.92 -36.40
CA GLU A 154 -29.84 6.39 -35.42
C GLU A 154 -29.31 5.14 -34.71
N HIS A 155 -28.67 4.24 -35.45
CA HIS A 155 -28.15 2.99 -34.89
C HIS A 155 -27.02 3.25 -33.90
N THR A 156 -26.11 4.16 -34.24
CA THR A 156 -25.02 4.62 -33.36
C THR A 156 -25.56 5.35 -32.13
N ARG A 157 -26.64 6.13 -32.30
CA ARG A 157 -27.30 6.83 -31.19
C ARG A 157 -27.88 5.84 -30.18
N THR A 158 -28.67 4.87 -30.63
CA THR A 158 -29.23 3.82 -29.77
C THR A 158 -28.14 2.99 -29.09
N ALA A 159 -27.06 2.65 -29.80
CA ALA A 159 -25.93 1.92 -29.22
C ALA A 159 -25.20 2.74 -28.13
N ALA A 160 -25.08 4.05 -28.30
CA ALA A 160 -24.49 4.95 -27.30
C ALA A 160 -25.40 5.12 -26.07
N GLU A 161 -26.71 5.22 -26.27
CA GLU A 161 -27.71 5.25 -25.19
C GLU A 161 -27.67 3.97 -24.35
N GLU A 162 -27.67 2.81 -25.00
CA GLU A 162 -27.58 1.51 -24.34
C GLU A 162 -26.27 1.39 -23.55
N LEU A 163 -25.15 1.82 -24.14
CA LEU A 163 -23.84 1.76 -23.49
C LEU A 163 -23.76 2.66 -22.24
N ALA A 164 -24.25 3.90 -22.32
CA ALA A 164 -24.29 4.79 -21.16
C ALA A 164 -25.16 4.22 -20.04
N MET A 165 -26.29 3.60 -20.40
CA MET A 165 -27.17 2.93 -19.45
C MET A 165 -26.50 1.72 -18.78
N GLU A 166 -25.82 0.86 -19.55
CA GLU A 166 -25.06 -0.29 -19.01
C GLU A 166 -23.98 0.16 -18.02
N ILE A 167 -23.23 1.22 -18.36
CA ILE A 167 -22.17 1.77 -17.49
C ILE A 167 -22.78 2.33 -16.20
N ARG A 168 -23.89 3.06 -16.29
CA ARG A 168 -24.58 3.58 -15.10
C ARG A 168 -25.12 2.45 -14.22
N ALA A 169 -25.73 1.44 -14.79
CA ALA A 169 -26.27 0.31 -14.05
C ALA A 169 -25.17 -0.42 -13.28
N GLU A 170 -24.03 -0.69 -13.92
CA GLU A 170 -22.89 -1.33 -13.26
C GLU A 170 -22.28 -0.43 -12.18
N SER A 171 -22.18 0.89 -12.43
CA SER A 171 -21.64 1.84 -11.45
C SER A 171 -22.50 2.03 -10.20
N LYS A 172 -23.82 1.78 -10.30
CA LYS A 172 -24.79 1.91 -9.19
C LYS A 172 -25.15 0.57 -8.54
N SER A 173 -24.54 -0.52 -8.99
CA SER A 173 -24.72 -1.85 -8.40
C SER A 173 -24.28 -1.86 -6.93
N GLU A 174 -24.93 -2.68 -6.10
CA GLU A 174 -24.50 -2.93 -4.71
C GLU A 174 -23.08 -3.54 -4.64
N GLN A 175 -22.68 -4.23 -5.71
CA GLN A 175 -21.34 -4.78 -5.88
C GLN A 175 -20.84 -4.50 -7.32
N PRO A 176 -20.28 -3.31 -7.58
CA PRO A 176 -19.72 -2.97 -8.89
C PRO A 176 -18.56 -3.89 -9.22
N LYS A 177 -18.56 -4.48 -10.42
CA LYS A 177 -17.51 -5.39 -10.89
C LYS A 177 -16.51 -4.61 -11.76
N PRO A 178 -15.26 -4.42 -11.32
CA PRO A 178 -14.26 -3.68 -12.09
C PRO A 178 -13.99 -4.26 -13.48
N GLY A 179 -14.06 -5.59 -13.63
CA GLY A 179 -13.92 -6.25 -14.93
C GLY A 179 -15.01 -5.85 -15.92
N ARG A 180 -16.26 -5.74 -15.45
CA ARG A 180 -17.40 -5.32 -16.27
C ARG A 180 -17.29 -3.86 -16.69
N ILE A 181 -16.89 -2.97 -15.76
CA ILE A 181 -16.64 -1.55 -16.06
C ILE A 181 -15.55 -1.41 -17.14
N LYS A 182 -14.47 -2.19 -17.04
CA LYS A 182 -13.39 -2.20 -18.04
C LYS A 182 -13.88 -2.65 -19.43
N GLU A 183 -14.67 -3.72 -19.50
CA GLU A 183 -15.28 -4.18 -20.75
C GLU A 183 -16.13 -3.09 -21.42
N LEU A 184 -16.96 -2.41 -20.62
CA LEU A 184 -17.82 -1.33 -21.11
C LEU A 184 -17.01 -0.10 -21.56
N ALA A 185 -15.92 0.24 -20.87
CA ALA A 185 -15.02 1.31 -21.28
C ALA A 185 -14.30 1.00 -22.61
N MET A 186 -13.86 -0.24 -22.83
CA MET A 186 -13.28 -0.67 -24.12
C MET A 186 -14.33 -0.63 -25.25
N LYS A 187 -15.57 -1.04 -24.96
CA LYS A 187 -16.70 -0.93 -25.91
C LYS A 187 -16.96 0.53 -26.27
N ALA A 188 -16.91 1.45 -25.30
CA ALA A 188 -17.02 2.89 -25.54
C ALA A 188 -15.93 3.40 -26.48
N MET A 189 -14.65 3.15 -26.15
CA MET A 189 -13.51 3.58 -26.97
C MET A 189 -13.58 3.06 -28.41
N THR A 190 -14.05 1.82 -28.60
CA THR A 190 -14.18 1.22 -29.94
C THR A 190 -15.35 1.81 -30.71
N ALA A 191 -16.49 2.03 -30.05
CA ALA A 191 -17.70 2.58 -30.66
C ALA A 191 -17.51 4.02 -31.15
N ILE A 192 -16.66 4.81 -30.48
CA ILE A 192 -16.36 6.20 -30.87
C ILE A 192 -15.17 6.36 -31.81
N ALA A 193 -14.59 5.26 -32.32
CA ALA A 193 -13.44 5.32 -33.23
C ALA A 193 -13.70 6.17 -34.49
N THR A 194 -14.97 6.31 -34.89
CA THR A 194 -15.42 7.20 -35.98
C THR A 194 -15.48 8.68 -35.60
N ALA A 195 -15.60 9.00 -34.31
CA ALA A 195 -15.60 10.35 -33.75
C ALA A 195 -14.22 10.78 -33.19
N ALA A 196 -13.20 9.95 -33.38
CA ALA A 196 -11.82 10.21 -32.97
C ALA A 196 -11.29 11.48 -33.66
N GLY A 197 -11.22 12.58 -32.91
CA GLY A 197 -10.84 13.90 -33.41
C GLY A 197 -11.85 15.02 -33.11
N THR A 198 -13.07 14.68 -32.70
CA THR A 198 -14.05 15.64 -32.18
C THR A 198 -13.83 15.88 -30.68
N GLU A 199 -14.26 17.04 -30.16
CA GLU A 199 -14.19 17.33 -28.73
C GLU A 199 -14.99 16.31 -27.88
N ALA A 200 -16.11 15.81 -28.41
CA ALA A 200 -16.89 14.74 -27.78
C ALA A 200 -16.13 13.40 -27.76
N GLY A 201 -15.49 13.02 -28.87
CA GLY A 201 -14.67 11.81 -28.95
C GLY A 201 -13.46 11.87 -28.01
N LYS A 202 -12.79 13.02 -27.91
CA LYS A 202 -11.69 13.23 -26.95
C LYS A 202 -12.17 13.07 -25.51
N ALA A 203 -13.28 13.72 -25.14
CA ALA A 203 -13.82 13.64 -23.78
C ALA A 203 -14.17 12.19 -23.36
N ILE A 204 -14.70 11.39 -24.28
CA ILE A 204 -14.99 9.98 -24.03
C ILE A 204 -13.70 9.14 -23.93
N ILE A 205 -12.68 9.40 -24.76
CA ILE A 205 -11.37 8.74 -24.65
C ILE A 205 -10.71 9.07 -23.31
N ASP A 206 -10.67 10.35 -22.94
CA ASP A 206 -10.03 10.83 -21.71
C ASP A 206 -10.70 10.24 -20.46
N THR A 207 -12.02 10.06 -20.49
CA THR A 207 -12.78 9.44 -19.38
C THR A 207 -12.71 7.91 -19.38
N ALA A 208 -12.54 7.27 -20.54
CA ALA A 208 -12.42 5.81 -20.64
C ALA A 208 -11.00 5.29 -20.36
N LEU A 209 -9.96 6.06 -20.70
CA LEU A 209 -8.55 5.67 -20.56
C LEU A 209 -8.16 5.18 -19.14
N PRO A 210 -8.54 5.85 -18.04
CA PRO A 210 -8.20 5.38 -16.70
C PRO A 210 -8.96 4.11 -16.27
N LEU A 211 -10.05 3.76 -16.96
CA LEU A 211 -10.83 2.55 -16.68
C LEU A 211 -10.23 1.29 -17.35
N VAL A 212 -9.46 1.47 -18.42
CA VAL A 212 -8.88 0.37 -19.20
C VAL A 212 -7.42 0.07 -18.85
N SER A 213 -6.69 1.03 -18.26
CA SER A 213 -5.38 0.83 -17.64
C SER A 213 -5.49 -0.10 -16.42
#